data_AF-A0A661NZA8-F1
#
_entry.id   AF-A0A661NZA8-F1
#
_cell.length_a   1.000
_cell.length_b   1.000
_cell.length_c   1.000
_cell.angle_alpha   90.00
_cell.angle_beta   90.00
_cell.angle_gamma   90.00
#
_symmetry.space_group_name_H-M   'P 1'
#
loop_
_entity.id
_entity.type
_entity.pdbx_description
1 polymer ?
#
loop_
_entity_poly.entity_id
_entity_poly.type
_entity_poly.pdbx_seq_one_letter_code
_entity_poly.pdbx_strand_id
1 'polypeptide(L)'
;MRICSPALLVLIVVLTAALFPTSALSQPAAEAEPPASDRDVADKSATSPPPPATPAAEKPPADDDEPPPVSAETKQRAKRHFFKGIKLLRQQAWAPALAEFLLSRELYATRVATNNAGIALQRLQRYDEALDMFETLLRDFKVPPAERTRAQHQIAELRALV
;
A
#
# COMPACT_ATOMS: atom_id res chain seq x y z
N MET A 1 44.82 -16.19 40.68
CA MET A 1 45.25 -14.80 40.45
C MET A 1 44.04 -13.98 40.01
N ARG A 2 43.68 -13.00 40.85
CA ARG A 2 42.87 -11.78 40.60
C ARG A 2 41.43 -11.91 40.10
N ILE A 3 40.54 -11.98 41.09
CA ILE A 3 39.20 -11.36 41.15
C ILE A 3 39.37 -9.83 41.35
N CYS A 4 38.44 -9.00 40.82
CA CYS A 4 38.15 -7.55 41.04
C CYS A 4 37.91 -6.84 39.68
N SER A 5 36.87 -6.07 39.39
CA SER A 5 35.74 -5.54 40.15
C SER A 5 34.62 -5.07 39.20
N PRO A 6 33.38 -4.94 39.70
CA PRO A 6 32.21 -4.35 39.03
C PRO A 6 32.10 -2.83 39.29
N ALA A 7 30.95 -2.23 38.95
CA ALA A 7 30.55 -0.83 39.22
C ALA A 7 31.06 0.16 38.14
N LEU A 8 30.38 1.23 37.74
CA LEU A 8 29.08 1.83 38.02
C LEU A 8 29.21 3.18 37.29
N LEU A 9 28.42 3.45 36.25
CA LEU A 9 28.20 4.85 35.87
C LEU A 9 26.91 5.00 35.07
N VAL A 10 25.82 4.81 35.81
CA VAL A 10 24.56 5.48 35.56
C VAL A 10 24.82 6.98 35.70
N LEU A 11 24.96 7.70 34.59
CA LEU A 11 24.98 9.16 34.60
C LEU A 11 23.56 9.66 34.32
N ILE A 12 22.79 9.75 35.40
CA ILE A 12 21.59 10.59 35.49
C ILE A 12 22.10 12.04 35.56
N VAL A 13 21.81 12.85 34.55
CA VAL A 13 21.85 14.32 34.67
C VAL A 13 20.43 14.83 34.57
N VAL A 14 19.93 15.19 35.75
CA VAL A 14 18.68 15.87 36.04
C VAL A 14 18.84 17.37 35.76
N LEU A 15 17.79 17.95 35.18
CA LEU A 15 17.34 19.33 35.37
C LEU A 15 18.19 20.47 34.78
N THR A 16 17.69 21.03 33.67
CA THR A 16 17.58 22.50 33.55
C THR A 16 16.21 22.85 32.95
N ALA A 17 15.34 23.36 33.82
CA ALA A 17 14.11 24.05 33.45
C ALA A 17 14.43 25.53 33.26
N ALA A 18 14.15 26.06 32.07
CA ALA A 18 13.96 27.49 31.80
C ALA A 18 13.11 27.58 30.52
N LEU A 19 11.80 27.82 30.65
CA LEU A 19 11.20 29.15 30.49
C LEU A 19 11.53 29.75 29.12
N PHE A 20 10.57 29.75 28.18
CA PHE A 20 10.29 30.82 27.21
C PHE A 20 9.09 30.41 26.30
N PRO A 21 8.33 31.37 25.75
CA PRO A 21 6.93 31.58 26.10
C PRO A 21 5.93 31.10 25.05
N THR A 22 4.73 30.84 25.56
CA THR A 22 3.47 30.62 24.85
C THR A 22 3.15 31.79 23.92
N SER A 23 3.26 31.60 22.61
CA SER A 23 2.60 32.48 21.63
C SER A 23 1.19 31.96 21.38
N ALA A 24 0.27 32.46 22.19
CA ALA A 24 -1.15 32.50 21.87
C ALA A 24 -1.41 33.78 21.05
N LEU A 25 -2.10 33.65 19.91
CA LEU A 25 -3.13 34.54 19.35
C LEU A 25 -3.28 34.28 17.84
N SER A 26 -4.25 33.44 17.46
CA SER A 26 -5.15 33.67 16.31
C SER A 26 -6.06 32.48 16.12
N GLN A 27 -7.11 32.43 16.93
CA GLN A 27 -8.39 31.85 16.54
C GLN A 27 -9.39 33.00 16.44
N PRO A 28 -10.12 33.16 15.33
CA PRO A 28 -11.48 33.63 15.39
C PRO A 28 -12.38 32.42 15.64
N ALA A 29 -12.96 32.39 16.84
CA ALA A 29 -14.13 31.57 17.16
C ALA A 29 -15.38 32.45 17.05
N ALA A 30 -16.52 31.78 16.89
CA ALA A 30 -17.90 32.26 16.87
C ALA A 30 -18.41 32.65 15.46
N GLU A 31 -19.53 32.13 14.96
CA GLU A 31 -20.78 31.86 15.67
C GLU A 31 -21.51 30.62 15.10
N ALA A 32 -22.17 29.89 16.00
CA ALA A 32 -23.27 28.94 15.82
C ALA A 32 -24.50 29.62 15.14
N GLU A 33 -25.57 29.01 14.63
CA GLU A 33 -26.08 27.66 14.32
C GLU A 33 -27.36 27.88 13.44
N PRO A 34 -28.02 26.83 12.89
CA PRO A 34 -29.01 26.90 11.79
C PRO A 34 -30.47 27.09 12.31
N PRO A 35 -31.54 27.25 11.48
CA PRO A 35 -32.15 26.12 10.72
C PRO A 35 -32.90 26.46 9.40
N ALA A 36 -33.00 25.45 8.53
CA ALA A 36 -34.14 25.04 7.68
C ALA A 36 -34.86 26.02 6.71
N SER A 37 -35.41 25.40 5.64
CA SER A 37 -36.32 25.92 4.60
C SER A 37 -35.62 26.72 3.49
N ASP A 38 -35.71 26.37 2.21
CA ASP A 38 -36.92 25.99 1.49
C ASP A 38 -36.73 24.85 0.47
N ARG A 39 -37.77 24.01 0.43
CA ARG A 39 -38.16 23.26 -0.75
C ARG A 39 -38.79 24.24 -1.74
N ASP A 40 -38.41 24.17 -3.01
CA ASP A 40 -39.18 24.56 -4.22
C ASP A 40 -38.14 24.73 -5.34
N VAL A 41 -38.28 24.28 -6.59
CA VAL A 41 -39.37 23.73 -7.38
C VAL A 41 -38.71 22.86 -8.45
N ALA A 42 -39.40 21.79 -8.82
CA ALA A 42 -39.11 20.99 -9.99
C ALA A 42 -39.10 21.85 -11.26
N ASP A 43 -38.12 21.67 -12.13
CA ASP A 43 -38.41 21.73 -13.56
C ASP A 43 -37.94 20.47 -14.27
N LYS A 44 -38.90 19.89 -14.95
CA LYS A 44 -38.83 18.69 -15.75
C LYS A 44 -38.37 19.14 -17.13
N SER A 45 -37.16 18.78 -17.54
CA SER A 45 -36.88 18.62 -18.97
C SER A 45 -36.81 17.16 -19.30
N ALA A 46 -37.97 16.67 -19.67
CA ALA A 46 -38.22 15.38 -20.26
C ALA A 46 -37.61 15.31 -21.67
N THR A 47 -37.04 14.15 -21.96
CA THR A 47 -37.14 13.43 -23.24
C THR A 47 -36.31 13.92 -24.42
N SER A 48 -35.31 13.11 -24.78
CA SER A 48 -35.09 12.75 -26.18
C SER A 48 -35.16 11.23 -26.31
N PRO A 49 -35.95 10.69 -27.25
CA PRO A 49 -36.12 9.25 -27.42
C PRO A 49 -34.86 8.60 -28.01
N PRO A 50 -34.58 7.34 -27.68
CA PRO A 50 -33.49 6.59 -28.29
C PRO A 50 -33.82 6.29 -29.78
N PRO A 51 -32.83 6.32 -30.69
CA PRO A 51 -33.02 5.81 -32.04
C PRO A 51 -33.26 4.29 -32.01
N PRO A 52 -34.03 3.76 -32.98
CA PRO A 52 -34.59 2.42 -32.95
C PRO A 52 -33.54 1.31 -32.99
N ALA A 53 -33.80 0.28 -32.20
CA ALA A 53 -33.11 -0.99 -32.23
C ALA A 53 -33.08 -1.57 -33.65
N THR A 54 -31.87 -1.82 -34.13
CA THR A 54 -31.62 -2.76 -35.22
C THR A 54 -31.62 -4.17 -34.61
N PRO A 55 -32.56 -5.07 -34.97
CA PRO A 55 -32.46 -6.48 -34.65
C PRO A 55 -31.51 -7.11 -35.68
N ALA A 56 -30.28 -7.39 -35.27
CA ALA A 56 -29.36 -8.18 -36.06
C ALA A 56 -28.76 -9.27 -35.16
N ALA A 57 -29.30 -10.48 -35.35
CA ALA A 57 -28.62 -11.76 -35.28
C ALA A 57 -27.49 -11.93 -34.24
N GLU A 58 -27.87 -12.55 -33.13
CA GLU A 58 -27.28 -13.82 -32.67
C GLU A 58 -25.90 -14.20 -33.22
N LYS A 59 -24.93 -14.19 -32.30
CA LYS A 59 -24.12 -15.37 -32.00
C LYS A 59 -23.68 -15.26 -30.55
N PRO A 60 -24.02 -16.20 -29.64
CA PRO A 60 -23.25 -16.38 -28.42
C PRO A 60 -21.99 -17.15 -28.82
N PRO A 61 -20.78 -16.57 -28.79
CA PRO A 61 -19.58 -17.36 -28.97
C PRO A 61 -19.01 -17.65 -27.59
N ALA A 62 -19.16 -18.91 -27.21
CA ALA A 62 -18.25 -19.69 -26.37
C ALA A 62 -17.74 -19.04 -25.08
N ASP A 63 -18.15 -19.64 -23.96
CA ASP A 63 -17.37 -19.67 -22.72
C ASP A 63 -15.98 -20.28 -23.00
N ASP A 64 -15.10 -19.51 -23.62
CA ASP A 64 -13.66 -19.67 -23.47
C ASP A 64 -13.28 -18.77 -22.29
N ASP A 65 -13.52 -19.28 -21.08
CA ASP A 65 -13.19 -18.67 -19.77
C ASP A 65 -11.66 -18.59 -19.54
N GLU A 66 -10.89 -18.38 -20.60
CA GLU A 66 -9.47 -18.03 -20.49
C GLU A 66 -9.38 -16.50 -20.36
N PRO A 67 -8.92 -15.98 -19.21
CA PRO A 67 -8.78 -14.54 -19.04
C PRO A 67 -7.90 -13.99 -20.16
N PRO A 68 -8.30 -12.87 -20.80
CA PRO A 68 -7.59 -12.35 -21.94
C PRO A 68 -6.12 -12.08 -21.57
N PRO A 69 -5.17 -12.38 -22.48
CA PRO A 69 -3.76 -12.19 -22.21
C PRO A 69 -3.48 -10.73 -21.83
N VAL A 70 -2.75 -10.51 -20.73
CA VAL A 70 -2.42 -9.17 -20.24
C VAL A 70 -1.76 -8.34 -21.35
N SER A 71 -2.40 -7.24 -21.73
CA SER A 71 -1.96 -6.39 -22.84
C SER A 71 -0.59 -5.76 -22.58
N ALA A 72 0.13 -5.42 -23.66
CA ALA A 72 1.43 -4.73 -23.56
C ALA A 72 1.31 -3.37 -22.83
N GLU A 73 0.19 -2.68 -23.00
CA GLU A 73 -0.09 -1.43 -22.29
C GLU A 73 -0.20 -1.65 -20.77
N THR A 74 -0.93 -2.68 -20.35
CA THR A 74 -1.06 -3.05 -18.93
C THR A 74 0.31 -3.40 -18.33
N LYS A 75 1.14 -4.17 -19.03
CA LYS A 75 2.53 -4.47 -18.60
C LYS A 75 3.36 -3.20 -18.48
N GLN A 76 3.22 -2.25 -19.41
CA GLN A 76 3.94 -0.98 -19.36
C GLN A 76 3.45 -0.09 -18.22
N ARG A 77 2.15 -0.09 -17.90
CA ARG A 77 1.59 0.57 -16.71
C ARG A 77 2.16 -0.03 -15.42
N ALA A 78 2.15 -1.36 -15.30
CA ALA A 78 2.73 -2.08 -14.16
C ALA A 78 4.21 -1.69 -13.96
N LYS A 79 4.99 -1.67 -15.04
CA LYS A 79 6.41 -1.26 -15.04
C LYS A 79 6.62 0.17 -14.52
N ARG A 80 5.72 1.11 -14.85
CA ARG A 80 5.80 2.49 -14.32
C ARG A 80 5.59 2.53 -12.81
N HIS A 81 4.56 1.84 -12.31
CA HIS A 81 4.30 1.72 -10.88
C HIS A 81 5.48 1.06 -10.16
N PHE A 82 5.99 -0.06 -10.68
CA PHE A 82 7.16 -0.75 -10.14
C PHE A 82 8.36 0.19 -9.96
N PHE A 83 8.75 0.93 -11.00
CA PHE A 83 9.90 1.84 -10.90
C PHE A 83 9.65 3.03 -9.98
N LYS A 84 8.41 3.52 -9.88
CA LYS A 84 8.06 4.53 -8.88
C LYS A 84 8.22 3.97 -7.46
N GLY A 85 7.76 2.74 -7.22
CA GLY A 85 7.99 2.00 -5.97
C GLY A 85 9.47 1.86 -5.64
N ILE A 86 10.33 1.53 -6.61
CA ILE A 86 11.79 1.45 -6.40
C ILE A 86 12.40 2.81 -5.98
N LYS A 87 11.93 3.91 -6.57
CA LYS A 87 12.39 5.26 -6.16
C LYS A 87 12.00 5.56 -4.71
N LEU A 88 10.76 5.27 -4.33
CA LEU A 88 10.25 5.49 -2.98
C LEU A 88 10.91 4.57 -1.94
N LEU A 89 11.15 3.31 -2.29
CA LEU A 89 11.82 2.34 -1.42
C LEU A 89 13.26 2.78 -1.10
N ARG A 90 13.98 3.35 -2.07
CA ARG A 90 15.32 3.93 -1.84
C ARG A 90 15.28 5.17 -0.93
N GLN A 91 14.16 5.88 -0.90
CA GLN A 91 13.91 6.99 0.01
C GLN A 91 13.37 6.53 1.38
N GLN A 92 13.26 5.21 1.60
CA GLN A 92 12.64 4.62 2.79
C GLN A 92 11.19 5.06 3.02
N ALA A 93 10.52 5.54 1.98
CA ALA A 93 9.11 5.88 2.00
C ALA A 93 8.28 4.60 1.84
N TRP A 94 8.25 3.77 2.88
CA TRP A 94 7.76 2.39 2.81
C TRP A 94 6.28 2.27 2.43
N ALA A 95 5.42 3.08 3.05
CA ALA A 95 3.97 3.08 2.77
C ALA A 95 3.64 3.45 1.31
N PRO A 96 4.14 4.58 0.75
CA PRO A 96 3.88 4.88 -0.65
C PRO A 96 4.59 3.91 -1.59
N ALA A 97 5.77 3.38 -1.23
CA ALA A 97 6.43 2.35 -2.03
C ALA A 97 5.57 1.07 -2.13
N LEU A 98 5.00 0.63 -1.01
CA LEU A 98 4.10 -0.50 -0.95
C LEU A 98 2.89 -0.31 -1.88
N ALA A 99 2.24 0.86 -1.82
CA ALA A 99 1.09 1.16 -2.69
C ALA A 99 1.45 1.00 -4.18
N GLU A 100 2.60 1.51 -4.60
CA GLU A 100 3.07 1.37 -5.98
C GLU A 100 3.40 -0.09 -6.36
N PHE A 101 3.96 -0.88 -5.44
CA PHE A 101 4.20 -2.30 -5.71
C PHE A 101 2.90 -3.11 -5.79
N LEU A 102 1.90 -2.81 -4.95
CA LEU A 102 0.59 -3.47 -5.02
C LEU A 102 -0.11 -3.16 -6.35
N LEU A 103 -0.14 -1.89 -6.77
CA LEU A 103 -0.68 -1.51 -8.09
C LEU A 103 0.07 -2.18 -9.24
N SER A 104 1.40 -2.26 -9.15
CA SER A 104 2.18 -3.01 -10.14
C SER A 104 1.77 -4.48 -10.19
N ARG A 105 1.52 -5.12 -9.05
CA ARG A 105 1.17 -6.54 -8.97
C ARG A 105 -0.24 -6.83 -9.46
N GLU A 106 -1.18 -5.93 -9.18
CA GLU A 106 -2.56 -6.00 -9.67
C GLU A 106 -2.61 -5.97 -11.20
N LEU A 107 -1.79 -5.11 -11.82
CA LEU A 107 -1.71 -5.01 -13.27
C LEU A 107 -0.91 -6.16 -13.89
N TYR A 108 0.25 -6.50 -13.31
CA TYR A 108 1.09 -7.58 -13.77
C TYR A 108 2.01 -8.07 -12.64
N ALA A 109 1.62 -9.16 -12.00
CA ALA A 109 2.37 -9.75 -10.91
C ALA A 109 3.75 -10.22 -11.39
N THR A 110 4.80 -9.77 -10.69
CA THR A 110 6.17 -10.21 -10.93
C THR A 110 6.83 -10.62 -9.63
N ARG A 111 7.74 -11.58 -9.71
CA ARG A 111 8.56 -12.03 -8.57
C ARG A 111 9.17 -10.85 -7.81
N VAL A 112 9.78 -9.91 -8.54
CA VAL A 112 10.50 -8.78 -7.95
C VAL A 112 9.54 -7.80 -7.26
N ALA A 113 8.39 -7.51 -7.87
CA ALA A 113 7.38 -6.65 -7.24
C ALA A 113 6.79 -7.29 -5.97
N THR A 114 6.51 -8.59 -5.99
CA THR A 114 6.01 -9.35 -4.82
C THR A 114 7.03 -9.35 -3.68
N ASN A 115 8.31 -9.62 -3.98
CA ASN A 115 9.37 -9.56 -2.97
C ASN A 115 9.51 -8.16 -2.35
N ASN A 116 9.50 -7.11 -3.17
CA ASN A 116 9.63 -5.73 -2.67
C ASN A 116 8.41 -5.27 -1.88
N ALA A 117 7.21 -5.73 -2.23
CA ALA A 117 6.01 -5.51 -1.42
C ALA A 117 6.15 -6.15 -0.04
N GLY A 118 6.61 -7.41 0.04
CA GLY A 118 6.90 -8.09 1.30
C GLY A 118 7.91 -7.32 2.17
N ILE A 119 9.02 -6.86 1.58
CA ILE A 119 10.02 -6.04 2.29
C ILE A 119 9.40 -4.74 2.81
N ALA A 120 8.60 -4.04 2.01
CA ALA A 120 7.96 -2.80 2.43
C ALA A 120 6.97 -3.04 3.58
N LEU A 121 6.21 -4.14 3.57
CA LEU A 121 5.30 -4.54 4.65
C LEU A 121 6.06 -4.85 5.94
N GLN A 122 7.18 -5.57 5.88
CA GLN A 122 8.02 -5.82 7.05
C GLN A 122 8.52 -4.51 7.69
N ARG A 123 8.90 -3.52 6.86
CA ARG A 123 9.35 -2.21 7.35
C ARG A 123 8.23 -1.39 7.98
N LEU A 124 6.99 -1.66 7.60
CA LEU A 124 5.79 -1.06 8.19
C LEU A 124 5.23 -1.86 9.37
N GLN A 125 5.91 -2.94 9.78
CA GLN A 125 5.49 -3.87 10.84
C GLN A 125 4.11 -4.51 10.60
N ARG A 126 3.70 -4.63 9.33
CA ARG A 126 2.49 -5.35 8.91
C ARG A 126 2.89 -6.80 8.62
N TYR A 127 3.14 -7.57 9.68
CA TYR A 127 3.82 -8.86 9.58
C TYR A 127 2.99 -9.96 8.93
N ASP A 128 1.67 -10.00 9.18
CA ASP A 128 0.77 -10.98 8.56
C ASP A 128 0.80 -10.87 7.03
N GLU A 129 0.60 -9.65 6.52
CA GLU A 129 0.61 -9.40 5.07
C GLU A 129 2.01 -9.61 4.47
N ALA A 130 3.07 -9.30 5.21
CA ALA A 130 4.43 -9.58 4.77
C ALA A 130 4.66 -11.09 4.59
N LEU A 131 4.19 -11.89 5.55
CA LEU A 131 4.26 -13.35 5.52
C LEU A 131 3.54 -13.87 4.27
N ASP A 132 2.30 -13.43 4.04
CA ASP A 132 1.52 -13.78 2.87
C ASP A 132 2.23 -13.44 1.56
N MET A 133 2.89 -12.29 1.48
CA MET A 133 3.63 -11.89 0.28
C MET A 133 4.83 -12.80 0.00
N PHE A 134 5.60 -13.19 1.01
CA PHE A 134 6.74 -14.09 0.81
C PHE A 134 6.31 -15.53 0.51
N GLU A 135 5.21 -16.00 1.11
CA GLU A 135 4.65 -17.31 0.77
C GLU A 135 4.15 -17.33 -0.68
N THR A 136 3.46 -16.26 -1.09
CA THR A 136 3.03 -16.06 -2.48
C THR A 136 4.19 -15.98 -3.45
N LEU A 137 5.30 -15.34 -3.05
CA LEU A 137 6.53 -15.31 -3.84
C LEU A 137 7.04 -16.72 -4.17
N LEU A 138 7.05 -17.62 -3.17
CA LEU A 138 7.57 -18.98 -3.32
C LEU A 138 6.60 -19.93 -4.01
N ARG A 139 5.30 -19.66 -3.91
CA ARG A 139 4.23 -20.46 -4.52
C ARG A 139 4.09 -20.18 -6.01
N ASP A 140 4.04 -18.91 -6.39
CA ASP A 140 3.56 -18.51 -7.72
C ASP A 140 4.70 -18.26 -8.71
N PHE A 141 5.94 -18.10 -8.23
CA PHE A 141 7.07 -17.75 -9.06
C PHE A 141 8.20 -18.78 -8.98
N LYS A 142 8.88 -18.99 -10.11
CA LYS A 142 10.16 -19.70 -10.12
C LYS A 142 11.25 -18.81 -9.50
N VAL A 143 11.48 -19.01 -8.21
CA VAL A 143 12.50 -18.27 -7.44
C VAL A 143 13.87 -18.96 -7.53
N PRO A 144 14.97 -18.25 -7.83
CA PRO A 144 16.33 -18.79 -7.76
C PRO A 144 16.69 -19.28 -6.34
N PRO A 145 17.57 -20.29 -6.17
CA PRO A 145 17.88 -20.85 -4.86
C PRO A 145 18.28 -19.83 -3.79
N ALA A 146 19.19 -18.89 -4.12
CA ALA A 146 19.65 -17.89 -3.17
C ALA A 146 18.54 -16.94 -2.68
N GLU A 147 17.61 -16.57 -3.55
CA GLU A 147 16.47 -15.74 -3.18
C GLU A 147 15.41 -16.55 -2.43
N ARG A 148 15.21 -17.82 -2.79
CA ARG A 148 14.33 -18.74 -2.06
C ARG A 148 14.79 -18.89 -0.61
N THR A 149 16.08 -19.11 -0.37
CA THR A 149 16.64 -19.20 0.99
C THR A 149 16.37 -17.92 1.80
N ARG A 150 16.56 -16.74 1.20
CA ARG A 150 16.24 -15.46 1.87
C ARG A 150 14.76 -15.36 2.20
N ALA A 151 13.87 -15.65 1.25
CA ALA A 151 12.43 -15.61 1.50
C ALA A 151 11.98 -16.61 2.57
N GLN A 152 12.54 -17.82 2.58
CA GLN A 152 12.28 -18.83 3.62
C GLN A 152 12.72 -18.36 5.00
N HIS A 153 13.87 -17.68 5.10
CA HIS A 153 14.31 -17.05 6.33
C HIS A 153 13.33 -15.97 6.80
N GLN A 154 12.91 -15.06 5.92
CA GLN A 154 11.91 -14.04 6.26
C GLN A 154 10.59 -14.67 6.74
N ILE A 155 10.13 -15.74 6.07
CA ILE A 155 8.91 -16.47 6.48
C ILE A 155 9.06 -17.05 7.88
N ALA A 156 10.20 -17.69 8.18
CA ALA A 156 10.44 -18.27 9.51
C ALA A 156 10.48 -17.19 10.60
N GLU A 157 11.14 -16.06 10.34
CA GLU A 157 11.15 -14.92 11.26
C GLU A 157 9.75 -14.34 11.48
N LEU A 158 8.99 -14.13 10.40
CA LEU A 158 7.66 -13.53 10.47
C LEU A 158 6.65 -14.42 11.20
N ARG A 159 6.72 -15.75 10.99
CA ARG A 159 5.88 -16.72 11.73
C ARG A 159 6.11 -16.73 13.24
N ALA A 160 7.24 -16.21 13.71
CA ALA A 160 7.49 -16.06 15.13
C ALA A 160 6.91 -14.75 15.71
N LEU A 161 6.42 -13.85 14.85
CA LEU A 161 5.90 -12.53 15.22
C LEU A 161 4.37 -12.41 15.09
N VAL A 162 3.71 -13.40 14.48
CA VAL A 162 2.26 -13.44 14.21
C VAL A 162 1.58 -14.55 14.99
#